data_AF-A0AAD4G6C7-F1
#
_entry.id   AF-A0AAD4G6C7-F1
#
_cell.length_a   1.000
_cell.length_b   1.000
_cell.length_c   1.000
_cell.angle_alpha   90.00
_cell.angle_beta   90.00
_cell.angle_gamma   90.00
#
_symmetry.space_group_name_H-M   'P 1'
#
loop_
_entity.id
_entity.type
_entity.pdbx_description
1 polymer ?
#
loop_
_entity_poly.entity_id
_entity_poly.type
_entity_poly.pdbx_seq_one_letter_code
_entity_poly.pdbx_strand_id
1 'polypeptide(L)'
;KPTNREERSPIVQAGYYSAEMFAAHTTRLHTFGLVVIGAYCDVLYFWRYDRQGNLQRSGLNFVQDLPRFLVLLLAMQRFREQDWGLHPDIDPKFG
;
A
#
# COMPACT_ATOMS: atom_id res chain seq x y z
N LYS A 1 -18.35 -26.92 -14.79
CA LYS A 1 -18.74 -25.50 -15.00
C LYS A 1 -17.62 -24.65 -14.43
N PRO A 2 -16.76 -24.00 -15.23
CA PRO A 2 -15.72 -23.15 -14.66
C PRO A 2 -16.42 -21.93 -14.05
N THR A 3 -16.22 -21.75 -12.75
CA THR A 3 -16.62 -20.54 -12.03
C THR A 3 -15.76 -19.40 -12.55
N ASN A 4 -16.40 -18.50 -13.28
CA ASN A 4 -15.81 -17.26 -13.77
C ASN A 4 -15.39 -16.44 -12.54
N ARG A 5 -14.15 -16.60 -12.07
CA ARG A 5 -13.57 -15.66 -11.11
C ARG A 5 -13.34 -14.39 -11.90
N GLU A 6 -14.29 -13.46 -11.84
CA GLU A 6 -14.06 -12.09 -12.28
C GLU A 6 -12.74 -11.63 -11.66
N GLU A 7 -11.74 -11.39 -12.50
CA GLU A 7 -10.46 -10.84 -12.07
C GLU A 7 -10.75 -9.47 -11.44
N ARG A 8 -10.71 -9.41 -10.11
CA ARG A 8 -10.94 -8.18 -9.37
C ARG A 8 -9.85 -7.19 -9.76
N SER A 9 -10.24 -5.95 -10.03
CA SER A 9 -9.28 -4.86 -10.24
C SER A 9 -8.25 -4.85 -9.10
N PRO A 10 -6.93 -4.75 -9.41
CA PRO A 10 -5.89 -4.75 -8.38
C PRO A 10 -6.08 -3.69 -7.29
N ILE A 11 -6.72 -2.57 -7.64
CA ILE A 11 -7.05 -1.49 -6.70
C ILE A 11 -8.09 -1.94 -5.67
N VAL A 12 -9.14 -2.65 -6.14
CA VAL A 12 -10.19 -3.20 -5.28
C VAL A 12 -9.57 -4.21 -4.31
N GLN A 13 -8.70 -5.08 -4.81
CA GLN A 13 -8.00 -6.06 -4.00
C GLN A 13 -7.07 -5.42 -2.95
N ALA A 14 -6.32 -4.37 -3.31
CA ALA A 14 -5.49 -3.61 -2.37
C ALA A 14 -6.31 -2.94 -1.27
N GLY A 15 -7.51 -2.45 -1.60
CA GLY A 15 -8.48 -1.93 -0.63
C GLY A 15 -8.96 -3.00 0.35
N TYR A 16 -9.31 -4.20 -0.14
CA TYR A 16 -9.70 -5.32 0.72
C TYR A 16 -8.59 -5.73 1.69
N TYR A 17 -7.35 -5.89 1.21
CA TYR A 17 -6.23 -6.23 2.09
C TYR A 17 -5.97 -5.16 3.15
N SER A 18 -6.12 -3.88 2.79
CA SER A 18 -6.01 -2.80 3.77
C SER A 18 -7.10 -2.88 4.83
N ALA A 19 -8.34 -3.17 4.45
CA ALA A 19 -9.44 -3.39 5.39
C ALA A 19 -9.18 -4.58 6.33
N GLU A 20 -8.67 -5.70 5.79
CA GLU A 20 -8.27 -6.86 6.59
C GLU A 20 -7.14 -6.52 7.58
N MET A 21 -6.13 -5.74 7.15
CA MET A 21 -5.05 -5.28 8.02
C MET A 21 -5.56 -4.41 9.17
N PHE A 22 -6.56 -3.56 8.95
CA PHE A 22 -7.19 -2.79 10.02
C PHE A 22 -8.04 -3.64 10.96
N ALA A 23 -8.73 -4.66 10.43
CA ALA A 23 -9.53 -5.58 11.24
C ALA A 23 -8.65 -6.47 12.12
N ALA A 24 -7.48 -6.91 11.62
CA ALA A 24 -6.55 -7.73 12.35
C ALA A 24 -5.72 -6.95 13.39
N HIS A 25 -5.55 -5.64 13.21
CA HIS A 25 -4.66 -4.82 14.03
C HIS A 25 -5.31 -3.50 14.43
N THR A 26 -5.93 -3.47 15.61
CA THR A 26 -6.68 -2.29 16.12
C THR A 26 -5.82 -1.04 16.30
N THR A 27 -4.51 -1.20 16.46
CA THR A 27 -3.55 -0.10 16.67
C THR A 27 -2.90 0.38 15.37
N ARG A 28 -3.32 -0.15 14.22
CA ARG A 28 -2.88 0.33 12.91
C ARG A 28 -3.69 1.56 12.49
N LEU A 29 -3.00 2.67 12.26
CA LEU A 29 -3.55 3.98 11.91
C LEU A 29 -3.70 4.17 10.40
N HIS A 30 -2.71 3.70 9.63
CA HIS A 30 -2.75 3.71 8.17
C HIS A 30 -2.00 2.51 7.59
N THR A 31 -2.23 2.23 6.31
CA THR A 31 -1.46 1.26 5.50
C THR A 31 -1.02 1.89 4.21
N PHE A 32 0.00 1.30 3.58
CA PHE A 32 0.39 1.64 2.23
C PHE A 32 0.16 0.47 1.29
N GLY A 33 -0.30 0.76 0.08
CA GLY A 33 -0.41 -0.19 -1.02
C GLY A 33 0.37 0.32 -2.22
N LEU A 34 1.19 -0.55 -2.79
CA LEU A 34 1.86 -0.33 -4.07
C LEU A 34 1.15 -1.17 -5.12
N VAL A 35 0.54 -0.51 -6.11
CA VAL A 35 -0.20 -1.18 -7.18
C VAL A 35 0.44 -0.85 -8.51
N VAL A 36 0.91 -1.88 -9.22
CA VAL A 36 1.48 -1.73 -10.56
C VAL A 36 0.39 -1.95 -11.59
N ILE A 37 0.17 -0.97 -12.46
CA ILE A 37 -0.87 -0.98 -13.49
C ILE A 37 -0.28 -0.38 -14.77
N GLY A 38 -0.67 -0.89 -15.92
CA GLY A 38 -0.25 -0.36 -17.23
C GLY A 38 -0.24 -1.46 -18.27
N ALA A 39 -0.27 -1.10 -19.55
CA ALA A 39 -0.18 -2.09 -20.64
C ALA A 39 1.13 -2.89 -20.58
N TYR A 40 2.18 -2.29 -20.02
CA TYR A 40 3.51 -2.89 -19.83
C TYR A 40 3.88 -3.05 -18.35
N CYS A 41 2.90 -2.94 -17.43
CA CYS A 41 3.15 -2.99 -15.99
C CYS A 41 4.24 -2.02 -15.52
N ASP A 42 4.21 -0.79 -16.01
CA ASP A 42 5.29 0.20 -15.90
C ASP A 42 4.95 1.38 -14.98
N VAL A 43 3.68 1.54 -14.60
CA VAL A 43 3.23 2.62 -13.71
C VAL A 43 2.91 2.09 -12.32
N LEU A 44 3.64 2.59 -11.34
CA LEU A 44 3.43 2.34 -9.93
C LEU A 44 2.50 3.40 -9.33
N TYR A 45 1.39 2.98 -8.74
CA TYR A 45 0.52 3.83 -7.94
C TYR A 45 0.75 3.59 -6.45
N PHE A 46 1.03 4.68 -5.75
CA PHE A 46 1.15 4.68 -4.30
C PHE A 46 -0.20 5.05 -3.68
N TRP A 47 -0.72 4.14 -2.87
CA TRP A 47 -1.94 4.30 -2.11
C TRP A 47 -1.62 4.37 -0.63
N ARG A 48 -2.17 5.36 0.06
CA ARG A 48 -2.27 5.37 1.52
C ARG A 48 -3.72 5.13 1.89
N TYR A 49 -3.96 4.19 2.77
CA TYR A 49 -5.30 3.94 3.32
C TYR A 49 -5.29 4.30 4.79
N ASP A 50 -6.34 4.94 5.25
CA ASP A 50 -6.65 5.12 6.67
C ASP A 50 -8.12 4.76 6.91
N ARG A 51 -8.59 4.93 8.14
CA ARG A 51 -9.99 4.62 8.48
C ARG A 51 -11.00 5.61 7.88
N GLN A 52 -10.54 6.73 7.34
CA GLN A 52 -11.38 7.75 6.70
C GLN A 52 -11.46 7.55 5.18
N GLY A 53 -10.52 6.82 4.59
CA GLY A 53 -10.57 6.42 3.19
C GLY A 53 -9.20 6.17 2.58
N ASN A 54 -9.12 6.39 1.27
CA ASN A 54 -7.91 6.21 0.48
C ASN A 54 -7.40 7.56 -0.05
N LEU A 55 -6.09 7.77 0.06
CA LEU A 55 -5.39 8.85 -0.60
C LEU A 55 -4.48 8.26 -1.67
N GLN A 56 -4.76 8.61 -2.93
CA GLN A 56 -3.93 8.27 -4.08
C GLN A 56 -3.05 9.46 -4.45
N ARG A 57 -1.78 9.19 -4.76
CA ARG A 57 -0.91 10.15 -5.47
C ARG A 57 -0.78 9.74 -6.94
N SER A 58 -0.38 10.67 -7.80
CA SER A 58 -0.13 10.42 -9.23
C SER A 58 0.81 9.23 -9.43
N GLY A 59 0.55 8.42 -10.46
CA GLY A 59 1.38 7.27 -10.80
C GLY A 59 2.80 7.67 -11.21
N LEU A 60 3.76 6.81 -10.90
CA LEU A 60 5.17 6.93 -11.28
C LEU A 60 5.49 5.87 -12.32
N ASN A 61 5.93 6.27 -13.52
CA ASN A 61 6.51 5.32 -14.47
C ASN A 61 7.91 4.94 -14.00
N PHE A 62 8.07 3.79 -13.35
CA PHE A 62 9.33 3.43 -12.71
C PHE A 62 10.39 2.94 -13.70
N VAL A 63 10.00 2.60 -14.93
CA VAL A 63 10.91 2.22 -16.02
C VAL A 63 11.55 3.47 -16.64
N GLN A 64 10.73 4.49 -16.93
CA GLN A 64 11.19 5.74 -17.51
C GLN A 64 11.86 6.65 -16.48
N ASP A 65 11.44 6.56 -15.22
CA ASP A 65 11.91 7.42 -14.13
C ASP A 65 12.53 6.61 -12.98
N LEU A 66 13.55 5.84 -13.36
CA LEU A 66 14.31 5.00 -12.43
C LEU A 66 14.88 5.79 -11.23
N PRO A 67 15.44 7.01 -11.39
CA PRO A 67 15.95 7.76 -10.25
C PRO A 67 14.88 8.06 -9.19
N ARG A 68 13.68 8.52 -9.59
CA ARG A 68 12.60 8.78 -8.63
C ARG A 68 12.10 7.48 -7.99
N PHE A 69 12.07 6.38 -8.72
CA PHE A 69 11.71 5.08 -8.16
C PHE A 69 12.73 4.62 -7.08
N LEU A 70 14.03 4.75 -7.34
CA LEU A 70 15.06 4.43 -6.36
C LEU A 70 14.97 5.33 -5.12
N VAL A 71 14.72 6.63 -5.29
CA VAL A 71 14.50 7.54 -4.17
C VAL A 71 13.29 7.14 -3.34
N LEU A 72 12.18 6.73 -3.97
CA LEU A 72 11.01 6.22 -3.28
C LEU A 72 11.35 4.98 -2.43
N LEU A 73 12.06 4.00 -3.01
CA LEU A 73 12.49 2.80 -2.28
C LEU A 73 13.42 3.14 -1.11
N LEU A 74 14.39 4.02 -1.32
CA LEU A 74 15.31 4.49 -0.28
C LEU A 74 14.59 5.25 0.83
N ALA A 75 13.56 6.04 0.49
CA ALA A 75 12.74 6.73 1.47
C ALA A 75 11.94 5.73 2.31
N MET A 76 11.29 4.76 1.66
CA MET A 76 10.55 3.69 2.34
C MET A 76 11.45 2.85 3.25
N GLN A 77 12.68 2.55 2.85
CA GLN A 77 13.63 1.82 3.70
C GLN A 77 14.00 2.56 5.01
N ARG A 78 13.82 3.88 5.07
CA ARG A 78 14.10 4.70 6.25
C ARG A 78 12.89 4.88 7.17
N PHE A 79 11.72 4.38 6.79
CA PHE A 79 10.51 4.51 7.58
C PHE A 79 10.61 3.65 8.84
N ARG A 80 10.28 4.26 9.99
CA ARG A 80 10.09 3.56 11.27
C ARG A 80 8.68 2.98 11.32
N GLU A 81 8.41 2.13 12.30
CA GLU A 81 7.11 1.47 12.50
C GLU A 81 5.92 2.43 12.50
N GLN A 82 6.08 3.58 13.16
CA GLN A 82 5.07 4.65 13.17
C GLN A 82 4.80 5.24 11.77
N ASP A 83 5.85 5.33 10.95
CA ASP A 83 5.73 5.84 9.59
C ASP A 83 4.98 4.82 8.72
N TRP A 84 5.12 3.52 9.02
CA TRP A 84 4.30 2.43 8.48
C TRP A 84 2.88 2.34 9.05
N GLY A 85 2.52 3.23 9.98
CA GLY A 85 1.17 3.36 10.52
C GLY A 85 0.89 2.52 11.75
N LEU A 86 1.90 2.03 12.46
CA LEU A 86 1.72 1.43 13.78
C LEU A 86 1.62 2.53 14.84
N HIS A 87 0.64 2.43 15.74
CA HIS A 87 0.52 3.39 16.84
C HIS A 87 1.72 3.22 17.80
N PRO A 88 2.51 4.28 18.06
CA PRO A 88 3.75 4.18 18.83
C PRO A 88 3.53 3.69 20.28
N ASP A 89 2.38 4.00 20.87
CA ASP A 89 2.11 3.74 22.30
C ASP A 89 1.28 2.48 22.60
N ILE A 90 0.87 1.68 21.60
CA ILE A 90 -0.08 0.57 21.79
C ILE A 90 0.46 -0.75 21.22
N ASP A 91 1.77 -0.97 21.28
CA ASP A 91 2.29 -2.33 21.13
C ASP A 91 3.14 -2.76 22.33
N PRO A 92 2.53 -3.44 23.32
CA PRO A 92 3.27 -4.10 24.39
C PRO A 92 3.88 -5.44 23.95
N LYS A 93 3.76 -5.88 22.69
CA LYS A 93 4.15 -7.23 22.25
C LYS A 93 5.48 -7.32 21.49
N PHE A 94 6.42 -6.47 21.86
CA PHE A 94 7.86 -6.81 21.89
C PHE A 94 8.46 -6.55 23.29
N GLY A 95 7.69 -6.85 24.34
CA GLY A 95 8.13 -7.00 25.73
C GLY A 95 7.87 -8.41 26.23
#